data_AF-A0A6A8ATU4-F1
#
_entry.id   AF-A0A6A8ATU4-F1
#
_cell.length_a   1.000
_cell.length_b   1.000
_cell.length_c   1.000
_cell.angle_alpha   90.00
_cell.angle_beta   90.00
_cell.angle_gamma   90.00
#
_symmetry.space_group_name_H-M   'P 1'
#
loop_
_entity.id
_entity.type
_entity.pdbx_description
1 polymer ?
#
loop_
_entity_poly.entity_id
_entity_poly.type
_entity_poly.pdbx_seq_one_letter_code
_entity_poly.pdbx_strand_id
1 'polypeptide(L)'
;MVKKQKAVIQLSLMAIMSALVAVGTLIVRIPNPMGGYFNVGDVMIFVAALTFNPLIGGVAGGLGSAIADIIGFPVFALPTLVIKGLEGLLASLITNKKNVYRDVLAVVAAGTEMVIGYFLVELYLWGLGGALGEIPANIAQIAIGGLIGIPIALVLRRRLPEILRD
;
A
#
# COMPACT_ATOMS: atom_id res chain seq x y z
N MET A 1 -24.06 -7.49 -20.10
CA MET A 1 -24.18 -6.35 -19.16
C MET A 1 -23.32 -6.50 -17.92
N VAL A 2 -23.30 -7.66 -17.25
CA VAL A 2 -22.57 -7.90 -15.98
C VAL A 2 -21.07 -7.57 -16.03
N LYS A 3 -20.35 -7.94 -17.12
CA LYS A 3 -18.91 -7.64 -17.26
C LYS A 3 -18.60 -6.14 -17.31
N LYS A 4 -19.42 -5.35 -18.02
CA LYS A 4 -19.23 -3.88 -18.11
C LYS A 4 -19.44 -3.22 -16.75
N GLN A 5 -20.46 -3.65 -16.01
CA GLN A 5 -20.73 -3.16 -14.66
C GLN A 5 -19.57 -3.48 -13.69
N LYS A 6 -19.03 -4.70 -13.74
CA LYS A 6 -17.87 -5.09 -12.92
C LYS A 6 -16.63 -4.24 -13.23
N ALA A 7 -16.35 -3.99 -14.50
CA ALA A 7 -15.23 -3.15 -14.91
C ALA A 7 -15.37 -1.69 -14.41
N VAL A 8 -16.58 -1.12 -14.50
CA VAL A 8 -16.86 0.23 -13.96
C VAL A 8 -16.64 0.27 -12.45
N ILE A 9 -17.17 -0.71 -11.70
CA ILE A 9 -16.98 -0.79 -10.25
C ILE A 9 -15.48 -0.89 -9.90
N GLN A 10 -14.73 -1.77 -10.56
CA GLN A 10 -13.30 -1.92 -10.32
C GLN A 10 -12.53 -0.63 -10.61
N LEU A 11 -12.85 0.05 -11.72
CA LEU A 11 -12.23 1.33 -12.06
C LEU A 11 -12.54 2.41 -11.02
N SER A 12 -13.80 2.51 -10.58
CA SER A 12 -14.19 3.46 -9.54
C SER A 12 -13.50 3.17 -8.21
N LEU A 13 -13.39 1.90 -7.82
CA LEU A 13 -12.68 1.50 -6.60
C LEU A 13 -11.19 1.76 -6.70
N MET A 14 -10.55 1.49 -7.85
CA MET A 14 -9.15 1.85 -8.09
C MET A 14 -8.93 3.35 -7.90
N ALA A 15 -9.78 4.19 -8.47
CA ALA A 15 -9.68 5.65 -8.35
C ALA A 15 -9.85 6.12 -6.90
N ILE A 16 -10.92 5.66 -6.22
CA ILE A 16 -11.22 6.05 -4.84
C ILE A 16 -10.12 5.56 -3.89
N MET A 17 -9.70 4.30 -4.01
CA MET A 17 -8.67 3.75 -3.13
C MET A 17 -7.30 4.39 -3.39
N SER A 18 -6.94 4.68 -4.65
CA SER A 18 -5.71 5.45 -4.96
C SER A 18 -5.75 6.84 -4.31
N ALA A 19 -6.88 7.53 -4.38
CA ALA A 19 -7.04 8.84 -3.74
C ALA A 19 -6.91 8.75 -2.21
N LEU A 20 -7.50 7.72 -1.59
CA LEU A 20 -7.39 7.50 -0.15
C LEU A 20 -5.96 7.15 0.27
N VAL A 21 -5.25 6.34 -0.51
CA VAL A 21 -3.82 6.06 -0.30
C VAL A 21 -3.01 7.36 -0.39
N ALA A 22 -3.18 8.15 -1.46
CA ALA A 22 -2.49 9.43 -1.61
C ALA A 22 -2.74 10.37 -0.43
N VAL A 23 -4.00 10.50 0.01
CA VAL A 23 -4.36 11.31 1.17
C VAL A 23 -3.72 10.77 2.45
N GLY A 24 -3.74 9.46 2.68
CA GLY A 24 -3.09 8.83 3.83
C GLY A 24 -1.58 9.09 3.86
N THR A 25 -0.93 9.03 2.69
CA THR A 25 0.49 9.32 2.51
C THR A 25 0.81 10.79 2.75
N LEU A 26 -0.07 11.72 2.33
CA LEU A 26 0.17 13.17 2.43
C LEU A 26 -0.16 13.76 3.81
N ILE A 27 -1.17 13.25 4.52
CA ILE A 27 -1.63 13.84 5.80
C ILE A 27 -0.61 13.57 6.91
N VAL A 28 -0.11 12.34 7.03
CA VAL A 28 0.88 11.98 8.05
C VAL A 28 2.17 11.66 7.33
N ARG A 29 2.97 12.71 7.07
CA ARG A 29 4.32 12.59 6.53
C ARG A 29 5.33 13.26 7.43
N ILE A 30 6.38 12.55 7.79
CA ILE A 30 7.49 13.05 8.60
C ILE A 30 8.75 12.94 7.74
N PRO A 31 9.26 14.06 7.20
CA PRO A 31 10.49 14.06 6.40
C PRO A 31 11.66 13.47 7.18
N ASN A 32 12.48 12.66 6.52
CA ASN A 32 13.73 12.15 7.07
C ASN A 32 14.93 12.98 6.55
N PRO A 33 16.11 12.88 7.19
CA PRO A 33 17.31 13.60 6.77
C PRO A 33 17.86 13.17 5.40
N MET A 34 17.46 12.02 4.87
CA MET A 34 17.96 11.41 3.64
C MET A 34 17.11 11.75 2.41
N GLY A 35 16.21 12.74 2.52
CA GLY A 35 15.38 13.20 1.40
C GLY A 35 14.19 12.29 1.08
N GLY A 36 13.86 11.35 1.97
CA GLY A 36 12.60 10.60 1.98
C GLY A 36 11.69 11.05 3.14
N TYR A 37 10.70 10.23 3.47
CA TYR A 37 9.78 10.49 4.57
C TYR A 37 9.07 9.24 5.08
N PHE A 38 8.83 9.21 6.38
CA PHE A 38 7.91 8.26 6.99
C PHE A 38 6.46 8.67 6.70
N ASN A 39 5.59 7.71 6.34
CA ASN A 39 4.17 7.97 6.18
C ASN A 39 3.28 6.82 6.67
N VAL A 40 1.97 7.07 6.79
CA VAL A 40 0.98 6.05 7.21
C VAL A 40 0.07 5.59 6.07
N GLY A 41 0.45 5.87 4.81
CA GLY A 41 -0.31 5.48 3.62
C GLY A 41 -0.54 3.97 3.53
N ASP A 42 0.37 3.16 4.08
CA ASP A 42 0.28 1.69 4.14
C ASP A 42 -0.98 1.17 4.82
N VAL A 43 -1.56 1.95 5.74
CA VAL A 43 -2.88 1.64 6.30
C VAL A 43 -3.90 1.51 5.18
N MET A 44 -3.95 2.47 4.26
CA MET A 44 -4.92 2.46 3.16
C MET A 44 -4.56 1.46 2.07
N ILE A 45 -3.27 1.17 1.87
CA ILE A 45 -2.82 0.10 0.96
C ILE A 45 -3.33 -1.24 1.46
N PHE A 46 -3.10 -1.57 2.74
CA PHE A 46 -3.58 -2.82 3.30
C PHE A 46 -5.11 -2.86 3.41
N VAL A 47 -5.79 -1.75 3.68
CA VAL A 47 -7.27 -1.70 3.58
C VAL A 47 -7.73 -2.08 2.18
N ALA A 48 -7.12 -1.48 1.14
CA ALA A 48 -7.48 -1.79 -0.24
C ALA A 48 -7.19 -3.26 -0.56
N ALA A 49 -5.97 -3.71 -0.27
CA ALA A 49 -5.48 -5.01 -0.65
C ALA A 49 -6.22 -6.16 0.05
N LEU A 50 -6.48 -6.00 1.34
CA LEU A 50 -7.15 -7.00 2.16
C LEU A 50 -8.65 -7.01 1.90
N THR A 51 -9.25 -5.93 1.41
CA THR A 51 -10.71 -5.87 1.15
C THR A 51 -11.07 -6.29 -0.27
N PHE A 52 -10.33 -5.79 -1.26
CA PHE A 52 -10.67 -5.87 -2.69
C PHE A 52 -9.79 -6.85 -3.46
N ASN A 53 -10.00 -6.96 -4.77
CA ASN A 53 -9.22 -7.87 -5.62
C ASN A 53 -7.80 -7.34 -5.89
N PRO A 54 -6.87 -8.19 -6.38
CA PRO A 54 -5.47 -7.82 -6.55
C PRO A 54 -5.21 -6.62 -7.46
N LEU A 55 -6.05 -6.41 -8.47
CA LEU A 55 -5.94 -5.26 -9.36
C LEU A 55 -6.21 -3.96 -8.59
N ILE A 56 -7.26 -3.93 -7.76
CA ILE A 56 -7.56 -2.76 -6.93
C ILE A 56 -6.47 -2.52 -5.89
N GLY A 57 -6.02 -3.56 -5.20
CA GLY A 57 -4.96 -3.46 -4.19
C GLY A 57 -3.66 -2.89 -4.76
N GLY A 58 -3.17 -3.47 -5.86
CA GLY A 58 -1.92 -3.03 -6.49
C GLY A 58 -2.02 -1.63 -7.12
N VAL A 59 -3.09 -1.34 -7.86
CA VAL A 59 -3.25 -0.01 -8.47
C VAL A 59 -3.40 1.07 -7.40
N ALA A 60 -4.18 0.82 -6.34
CA ALA A 60 -4.34 1.76 -5.24
C ALA A 60 -3.02 2.04 -4.52
N GLY A 61 -2.26 1.00 -4.18
CA GLY A 61 -0.98 1.14 -3.51
C GLY A 61 0.04 1.93 -4.35
N GLY A 62 0.23 1.51 -5.59
CA GLY A 62 1.19 2.14 -6.50
C GLY A 62 0.80 3.55 -6.91
N LEU A 63 -0.37 3.74 -7.54
CA LEU A 63 -0.76 5.06 -8.05
C LEU A 63 -0.97 6.06 -6.93
N GLY A 64 -1.63 5.66 -5.84
CA GLY A 64 -1.89 6.56 -4.72
C GLY A 64 -0.61 7.09 -4.10
N SER A 65 0.34 6.20 -3.79
CA SER A 65 1.61 6.59 -3.17
C SER A 65 2.49 7.39 -4.15
N ALA A 66 2.53 7.01 -5.43
CA ALA A 66 3.29 7.74 -6.44
C ALA A 66 2.77 9.17 -6.67
N ILE A 67 1.44 9.37 -6.62
CA ILE A 67 0.84 10.73 -6.68
C ILE A 67 1.32 11.58 -5.49
N ALA A 68 1.38 11.00 -4.28
CA ALA A 68 1.89 11.72 -3.11
C ALA A 68 3.37 12.09 -3.27
N ASP A 69 4.19 11.19 -3.84
CA ASP A 69 5.60 11.46 -4.12
C ASP A 69 5.80 12.52 -5.20
N ILE A 70 4.99 12.56 -6.26
CA ILE A 70 5.05 13.63 -7.27
C ILE A 70 4.87 15.01 -6.62
N ILE A 71 4.06 15.10 -5.56
CA ILE A 71 3.78 16.37 -4.86
C ILE A 71 4.89 16.72 -3.86
N GLY A 72 5.51 15.73 -3.20
CA GLY A 72 6.45 15.95 -2.10
C GLY A 72 7.91 15.60 -2.41
N PHE A 73 8.14 14.42 -2.98
CA PHE A 73 9.45 13.79 -3.13
C PHE A 73 9.57 13.08 -4.50
N PRO A 74 9.62 13.84 -5.63
CA PRO A 74 9.42 13.27 -6.96
C PRO A 74 10.43 12.19 -7.38
N VAL A 75 11.62 12.17 -6.79
CA VAL A 75 12.65 11.14 -7.03
C VAL A 75 12.15 9.74 -6.70
N PHE A 76 11.23 9.61 -5.73
CA PHE A 76 10.64 8.34 -5.32
C PHE A 76 9.40 7.96 -6.11
N ALA A 77 8.81 8.85 -6.91
CA ALA A 77 7.51 8.60 -7.56
C ALA A 77 7.46 7.32 -8.39
N LEU A 78 8.46 7.08 -9.25
CA LEU A 78 8.51 5.87 -10.07
C LEU A 78 8.88 4.61 -9.25
N PRO A 79 9.92 4.63 -8.39
CA PRO A 79 10.18 3.52 -7.47
C PRO A 79 8.96 3.14 -6.60
N THR A 80 8.32 4.13 -5.98
CA THR A 80 7.13 3.96 -5.14
C THR A 80 5.96 3.38 -5.93
N LEU A 81 5.73 3.81 -7.18
CA LEU A 81 4.69 3.25 -8.04
C LEU A 81 4.85 1.72 -8.17
N VAL A 82 6.09 1.26 -8.33
CA VAL A 82 6.41 -0.16 -8.47
C VAL A 82 6.32 -0.86 -7.12
N ILE A 83 7.04 -0.39 -6.11
CA ILE A 83 7.16 -1.04 -4.79
C ILE A 83 5.81 -1.11 -4.10
N LYS A 84 5.12 0.03 -3.92
CA LYS A 84 3.80 0.07 -3.27
C LYS A 84 2.72 -0.62 -4.12
N GLY A 85 2.92 -0.66 -5.43
CA GLY A 85 2.07 -1.41 -6.34
C GLY A 85 2.20 -2.92 -6.15
N LEU A 86 3.41 -3.42 -6.00
CA LEU A 86 3.70 -4.81 -5.69
C LEU A 86 3.24 -5.17 -4.27
N GLU A 87 3.45 -4.30 -3.29
CA GLU A 87 2.98 -4.47 -1.92
C GLU A 87 1.46 -4.73 -1.89
N GLY A 88 0.68 -3.83 -2.49
CA GLY A 88 -0.78 -3.97 -2.56
C GLY A 88 -1.22 -5.23 -3.33
N LEU A 89 -0.55 -5.54 -4.44
CA LEU A 89 -0.83 -6.73 -5.25
C LEU A 89 -0.55 -8.02 -4.47
N LEU A 90 0.63 -8.14 -3.88
CA LEU A 90 1.08 -9.30 -3.12
C LEU A 90 0.19 -9.53 -1.90
N ALA A 91 -0.12 -8.47 -1.14
CA ALA A 91 -1.01 -8.58 0.01
C ALA A 91 -2.39 -9.12 -0.41
N SER A 92 -2.96 -8.61 -1.51
CA SER A 92 -4.23 -9.10 -2.06
C SER A 92 -4.19 -10.54 -2.54
N LEU A 93 -3.07 -11.01 -3.09
CA LEU A 93 -2.91 -12.39 -3.56
C LEU A 93 -2.78 -13.38 -2.40
N ILE A 94 -2.15 -12.97 -1.30
CA ILE A 94 -1.89 -13.85 -0.14
C ILE A 94 -3.12 -13.93 0.78
N THR A 95 -3.87 -12.83 0.94
CA THR A 95 -5.08 -12.88 1.77
C THR A 95 -6.14 -13.81 1.16
N ASN A 96 -6.77 -14.60 2.02
CA ASN A 96 -7.98 -15.36 1.66
C ASN A 96 -9.27 -14.64 2.07
N LYS A 97 -9.15 -13.44 2.66
CA LYS A 97 -10.22 -12.56 3.16
C LYS A 97 -11.14 -13.17 4.22
N LYS A 98 -10.80 -14.35 4.73
CA LYS A 98 -11.60 -15.14 5.67
C LYS A 98 -10.89 -15.37 7.01
N ASN A 99 -9.56 -15.36 7.00
CA ASN A 99 -8.75 -15.70 8.15
C ASN A 99 -7.73 -14.59 8.44
N VAL A 100 -7.80 -14.02 9.65
CA VAL A 100 -6.89 -12.96 10.11
C VAL A 100 -5.43 -13.39 10.10
N TYR A 101 -5.12 -14.67 10.35
CA TYR A 101 -3.74 -15.17 10.27
C TYR A 101 -3.20 -15.10 8.84
N ARG A 102 -4.07 -15.24 7.83
CA ARG A 102 -3.69 -15.05 6.43
C ARG A 102 -3.54 -13.59 6.06
N ASP A 103 -4.31 -12.70 6.68
CA ASP A 103 -4.11 -11.25 6.54
C ASP A 103 -2.78 -10.80 7.14
N VAL A 104 -2.43 -11.32 8.33
CA VAL A 104 -1.13 -11.04 8.95
C VAL A 104 0.01 -11.57 8.07
N LEU A 105 -0.10 -12.79 7.55
CA LEU A 105 0.89 -13.33 6.61
C LEU A 105 1.03 -12.46 5.34
N ALA A 106 -0.10 -11.97 4.81
CA ALA A 106 -0.11 -11.08 3.66
C ALA A 106 0.62 -9.76 3.95
N VAL A 107 0.36 -9.13 5.09
CA VAL A 107 1.05 -7.91 5.54
C VAL A 107 2.54 -8.15 5.72
N VAL A 108 2.95 -9.25 6.37
CA VAL A 108 4.37 -9.54 6.59
C VAL A 108 5.09 -9.78 5.27
N ALA A 109 4.52 -10.57 4.37
CA ALA A 109 5.15 -10.89 3.09
C ALA A 109 5.23 -9.67 2.16
N ALA A 110 4.14 -8.92 2.02
CA ALA A 110 4.12 -7.70 1.22
C ALA A 110 4.99 -6.59 1.83
N GLY A 111 4.96 -6.43 3.16
CA GLY A 111 5.82 -5.48 3.84
C GLY A 111 7.30 -5.84 3.78
N THR A 112 7.65 -7.13 3.74
CA THR A 112 9.04 -7.56 3.50
C THR A 112 9.49 -7.17 2.10
N GLU A 113 8.64 -7.36 1.09
CA GLU A 113 8.92 -6.88 -0.27
C GLU A 113 9.11 -5.36 -0.29
N MET A 114 8.22 -4.60 0.35
CA MET A 114 8.30 -3.15 0.45
C MET A 114 9.63 -2.70 1.07
N VAL A 115 10.03 -3.27 2.23
CA VAL A 115 11.28 -2.91 2.91
C VAL A 115 12.49 -3.21 2.04
N ILE A 116 12.50 -4.35 1.33
CA ILE A 116 13.59 -4.71 0.40
C ILE A 116 13.61 -3.74 -0.79
N GLY A 117 12.44 -3.42 -1.35
CA GLY A 117 12.32 -2.51 -2.49
C GLY A 117 12.88 -1.13 -2.18
N TYR A 118 12.46 -0.52 -1.07
CA TYR A 118 12.98 0.79 -0.65
C TYR A 118 14.47 0.73 -0.30
N PHE A 119 14.91 -0.32 0.40
CA PHE A 119 16.33 -0.49 0.71
C PHE A 119 17.21 -0.51 -0.55
N LEU A 120 16.79 -1.20 -1.62
CA LEU A 120 17.55 -1.24 -2.88
C LEU A 120 17.61 0.14 -3.57
N VAL A 121 16.51 0.89 -3.54
CA VAL A 121 16.44 2.24 -4.12
C VAL A 121 17.32 3.20 -3.31
N GLU A 122 17.23 3.18 -2.00
CA GLU A 122 18.00 4.02 -1.10
C GLU A 122 19.49 3.66 -1.12
N LEU A 123 19.83 2.37 -1.27
CA LEU A 123 21.20 1.92 -1.44
C LEU A 123 21.83 2.52 -2.70
N TYR A 124 21.05 2.60 -3.78
CA TYR A 124 21.49 3.21 -5.03
C TYR A 124 21.64 4.74 -4.93
N LEU A 125 20.71 5.42 -4.24
CA LEU A 125 20.70 6.88 -4.14
C LEU A 125 21.69 7.43 -3.09
N TRP A 126 21.77 6.78 -1.93
CA TRP A 126 22.40 7.33 -0.72
C TRP A 126 23.51 6.44 -0.15
N GLY A 127 23.73 5.26 -0.73
CA GLY A 127 24.70 4.28 -0.24
C GLY A 127 24.23 3.53 1.01
N LEU A 128 25.08 2.61 1.47
CA LEU A 128 24.71 1.63 2.50
C LEU A 128 24.29 2.28 3.83
N GLY A 129 24.94 3.37 4.23
CA GLY A 129 24.62 4.06 5.48
C GLY A 129 23.23 4.69 5.48
N GLY A 130 22.84 5.34 4.38
CA GLY A 130 21.50 5.92 4.22
C GLY A 130 20.42 4.84 4.19
N ALA A 131 20.63 3.80 3.38
CA ALA A 131 19.69 2.70 3.23
C ALA A 131 19.43 1.93 4.55
N LEU A 132 20.47 1.66 5.34
CA LEU A 132 20.31 1.01 6.65
C LEU A 132 19.55 1.89 7.66
N GLY A 133 19.67 3.22 7.55
CA GLY A 133 19.00 4.17 8.43
C GLY A 133 17.48 4.20 8.26
N GLU A 134 16.97 3.86 7.08
CA GLU A 134 15.53 3.94 6.76
C GLU A 134 14.77 2.64 7.06
N ILE A 135 15.46 1.50 7.19
CA ILE A 135 14.84 0.21 7.49
C ILE A 135 13.90 0.27 8.72
N PRO A 136 14.30 0.85 9.89
CA PRO A 136 13.41 0.92 11.05
C PRO A 136 12.13 1.72 10.78
N ALA A 137 12.24 2.82 10.03
CA ALA A 137 11.08 3.62 9.66
C ALA A 137 10.14 2.83 8.72
N ASN A 138 10.68 2.17 7.70
CA ASN A 138 9.90 1.34 6.77
C ASN A 138 9.20 0.18 7.48
N ILE A 139 9.88 -0.51 8.41
CA ILE A 139 9.25 -1.54 9.25
C ILE A 139 8.11 -0.97 10.09
N ALA A 140 8.27 0.23 10.65
CA ALA A 140 7.21 0.89 11.42
C ALA A 140 5.99 1.23 10.54
N GLN A 141 6.20 1.63 9.28
CA GLN A 141 5.09 1.89 8.34
C GLN A 141 4.27 0.61 8.10
N ILE A 142 4.93 -0.52 7.87
CA ILE A 142 4.27 -1.83 7.72
C ILE A 142 3.53 -2.24 9.00
N ALA A 143 4.17 -2.07 10.16
CA ALA A 143 3.57 -2.44 11.44
C ALA A 143 2.29 -1.65 11.71
N ILE A 144 2.33 -0.33 11.51
CA ILE A 144 1.16 0.55 11.66
C ILE A 144 0.11 0.23 10.59
N GLY A 145 0.54 0.03 9.35
CA GLY A 145 -0.30 -0.37 8.23
C GLY A 145 -1.10 -1.63 8.52
N GLY A 146 -0.45 -2.68 9.01
CA GLY A 146 -1.10 -3.93 9.42
C GLY A 146 -1.99 -3.78 10.64
N LEU A 147 -1.48 -3.11 11.69
CA LEU A 147 -2.18 -2.93 12.96
C LEU A 147 -3.53 -2.22 12.78
N ILE A 148 -3.59 -1.22 11.90
CA ILE A 148 -4.81 -0.44 11.65
C ILE A 148 -5.58 -1.00 10.45
N GLY A 149 -4.88 -1.39 9.38
CA GLY A 149 -5.49 -1.83 8.12
C GLY A 149 -6.24 -3.14 8.23
N ILE A 150 -5.74 -4.12 9.02
CA ILE A 150 -6.42 -5.41 9.21
C ILE A 150 -7.79 -5.22 9.89
N PRO A 151 -7.92 -4.54 11.07
CA PRO A 151 -9.22 -4.28 11.67
C PRO A 151 -10.21 -3.58 10.74
N ILE A 152 -9.76 -2.56 10.00
CA ILE A 152 -10.63 -1.83 9.06
C ILE A 152 -11.10 -2.77 7.95
N ALA A 153 -10.20 -3.56 7.35
CA ALA A 153 -10.55 -4.53 6.31
C ALA A 153 -11.57 -5.57 6.82
N LEU A 154 -11.42 -6.06 8.06
CA LEU A 154 -12.37 -6.99 8.68
C LEU A 154 -13.77 -6.37 8.82
N VAL A 155 -13.86 -5.09 9.20
CA VAL A 155 -15.14 -4.37 9.27
C VAL A 155 -15.73 -4.18 7.88
N LEU A 156 -14.95 -3.71 6.91
CA LEU A 156 -15.41 -3.47 5.54
C LEU A 156 -15.91 -4.74 4.86
N ARG A 157 -15.19 -5.86 5.00
CA ARG A 157 -15.63 -7.16 4.45
C ARG A 157 -17.00 -7.58 4.97
N ARG A 158 -17.37 -7.23 6.20
CA ARG A 158 -18.68 -7.56 6.79
C ARG A 158 -19.79 -6.60 6.38
N ARG A 159 -19.45 -5.37 5.98
CA ARG A 159 -20.41 -4.30 5.70
C ARG A 159 -20.63 -4.04 4.22
N LEU A 160 -19.63 -4.31 3.38
CA LEU A 160 -19.70 -4.06 1.95
C LEU A 160 -20.44 -5.19 1.22
N PRO A 161 -21.32 -4.85 0.25
CA PRO A 161 -21.92 -5.81 -0.65
C PRO A 161 -20.87 -6.64 -1.42
N GLU A 162 -21.18 -7.90 -1.69
CA GLU A 162 -20.24 -8.82 -2.36
C GLU A 162 -19.82 -8.32 -3.74
N ILE A 163 -20.74 -7.67 -4.47
CA ILE A 163 -20.48 -7.09 -5.79
C ILE A 163 -19.34 -6.06 -5.83
N LEU A 164 -19.00 -5.45 -4.69
CA LEU A 164 -17.89 -4.49 -4.59
C LEU A 164 -16.55 -5.16 -4.26
N ARG A 165 -16.54 -6.41 -3.79
CA ARG A 165 -15.34 -7.09 -3.30
C ARG A 165 -14.73 -8.09 -4.30
N ASP A 166 -15.52 -8.48 -5.31
CA ASP A 166 -15.19 -9.46 -6.36
C ASP A 166 -14.46 -8.86 -7.57
#